data_AF-A0A6N6RN11-F1
#
_entry.id   AF-A0A6N6RN11-F1
#
_cell.length_a   1.000
_cell.length_b   1.000
_cell.length_c   1.000
_cell.angle_alpha   90.00
_cell.angle_beta   90.00
_cell.angle_gamma   90.00
#
_symmetry.space_group_name_H-M   'P 1'
#
loop_
_entity.id
_entity.type
_entity.pdbx_description
1 polymer ?
#
loop_
_entity_poly.entity_id
_entity_poly.type
_entity_poly.pdbx_seq_one_letter_code
_entity_poly.pdbx_strand_id
1 'polypeptide(L)'
;SGSYRGPLHGIPIGLKDIFVMKGVPATCGSKMLENFLPPYDATVTKKILDAGAVVVGKNNMDEFAMGSSTESSYFGPTKNPWDTGRVPGGSSGGSAAATAASLCLGSIGTDTGGSIRQPASFCGVVGMKPTYGRVSRFGMIAFASSLDQAGPITKTVEDTAIILNAISGHDPMDSTCVNTKAPDYTLSLRDDIKGVKVGVPKEYFIPGMDREVEEASKKAIALVEDLGGEIVEISLPHTEYAVVTYYIIAPSEASSNLARYDGVRYGYRTANAETLRDMYFKTRAEGFGSEVKRRIMLGTYALSAGYYDAYYLKAQKVRTLIKKDFDDAFKKVDVIM
;
A
#
# COMPACT_ATOMS: atom_id res chain seq x y z
N SER A 1 38.50 -4.12 2.21
CA SER A 1 37.99 -4.27 0.83
C SER A 1 36.48 -4.33 0.88
N GLY A 2 35.77 -3.76 -0.11
CA GLY A 2 34.31 -3.89 -0.23
C GLY A 2 33.97 -4.94 -1.28
N SER A 3 33.19 -5.96 -0.91
CA SER A 3 32.63 -6.95 -1.85
C SER A 3 31.24 -6.51 -2.29
N TYR A 4 30.96 -6.52 -3.60
CA TYR A 4 29.62 -6.25 -4.13
C TYR A 4 28.58 -7.21 -3.53
N ARG A 5 27.42 -6.68 -3.12
CA ARG A 5 26.36 -7.43 -2.39
C ARG A 5 25.03 -7.51 -3.16
N GLY A 6 24.99 -7.10 -4.42
CA GLY A 6 23.77 -7.12 -5.23
C GLY A 6 23.32 -5.74 -5.72
N PRO A 7 22.18 -5.68 -6.42
CA PRO A 7 21.76 -4.51 -7.20
C PRO A 7 21.46 -3.26 -6.35
N LEU A 8 21.30 -3.43 -5.04
CA LEU A 8 21.08 -2.33 -4.10
C LEU A 8 22.29 -2.09 -3.19
N HIS A 9 23.50 -2.54 -3.57
CA HIS A 9 24.70 -2.42 -2.75
C HIS A 9 24.97 -0.97 -2.31
N GLY A 10 24.84 -0.71 -1.00
CA GLY A 10 25.08 0.59 -0.40
C GLY A 10 23.96 1.61 -0.60
N ILE A 11 22.83 1.21 -1.21
CA ILE A 11 21.71 2.12 -1.51
C ILE A 11 20.87 2.37 -0.23
N PRO A 12 20.71 3.63 0.22
CA PRO A 12 19.86 3.97 1.35
C PRO A 12 18.37 3.82 1.04
N ILE A 13 17.70 2.90 1.73
CA ILE A 13 16.27 2.60 1.55
C ILE A 13 15.48 2.86 2.84
N GLY A 14 14.37 3.58 2.71
CA GLY A 14 13.36 3.70 3.77
C GLY A 14 12.40 2.50 3.76
N LEU A 15 11.98 2.04 4.93
CA LEU A 15 11.05 0.91 5.04
C LEU A 15 9.81 1.33 5.82
N LYS A 16 8.61 1.29 5.23
CA LYS A 16 7.37 1.58 5.96
C LYS A 16 7.30 0.73 7.24
N ASP A 17 6.85 1.33 8.33
CA ASP A 17 6.96 0.73 9.65
C ASP A 17 6.16 -0.58 9.85
N ILE A 18 5.29 -0.90 8.89
CA ILE A 18 4.50 -2.14 8.79
C ILE A 18 5.31 -3.40 8.47
N PHE A 19 6.51 -3.25 7.90
CA PHE A 19 7.39 -4.38 7.61
C PHE A 19 8.21 -4.73 8.84
N VAL A 20 8.14 -5.99 9.26
CA VAL A 20 8.92 -6.46 10.39
C VAL A 20 10.39 -6.65 10.00
N MET A 21 11.28 -6.23 10.90
CA MET A 21 12.72 -6.40 10.79
C MET A 21 13.22 -6.85 12.16
N LYS A 22 14.00 -7.93 12.18
CA LYS A 22 14.41 -8.59 13.42
C LYS A 22 15.18 -7.62 14.30
N GLY A 23 14.70 -7.42 15.53
CA GLY A 23 15.34 -6.54 16.51
C GLY A 23 15.18 -5.03 16.25
N VAL A 24 14.40 -4.63 15.25
CA VAL A 24 14.06 -3.23 14.96
C VAL A 24 12.57 -3.01 15.23
N PRO A 25 12.15 -1.94 15.92
CA PRO A 25 10.74 -1.71 16.20
C PRO A 25 9.85 -1.76 14.94
N ALA A 26 8.65 -2.33 15.09
CA ALA A 26 7.60 -2.32 14.06
C ALA A 26 6.27 -1.95 14.72
N THR A 27 5.93 -0.67 14.67
CA THR A 27 4.84 -0.10 15.48
C THR A 27 3.53 0.06 14.70
N CYS A 28 3.58 -0.02 13.37
CA CYS A 28 2.46 0.30 12.49
C CYS A 28 1.85 1.70 12.74
N GLY A 29 2.65 2.65 13.23
CA GLY A 29 2.16 3.98 13.62
C GLY A 29 1.17 3.94 14.79
N SER A 30 1.19 2.90 15.63
CA SER A 30 0.20 2.66 16.69
C SER A 30 0.83 2.51 18.07
N LYS A 31 0.13 3.01 19.09
CA LYS A 31 0.43 2.72 20.49
C LYS A 31 0.39 1.22 20.77
N MET A 32 -0.50 0.48 20.10
CA MET A 32 -0.65 -0.97 20.27
C MET A 32 0.66 -1.74 20.09
N LEU A 33 1.58 -1.25 19.25
CA LEU A 33 2.84 -1.91 18.93
C LEU A 33 4.06 -1.01 19.17
N GLU A 34 3.93 0.06 19.95
CA GLU A 34 5.01 1.06 20.14
C GLU A 34 6.35 0.46 20.60
N ASN A 35 6.30 -0.63 21.38
CA ASN A 35 7.46 -1.35 21.90
C ASN A 35 7.66 -2.74 21.27
N PHE A 36 6.98 -3.04 20.16
CA PHE A 36 7.06 -4.37 19.54
C PHE A 36 8.38 -4.54 18.77
N LEU A 37 9.19 -5.51 19.22
CA LEU A 37 10.40 -5.96 18.55
C LEU A 37 10.14 -7.32 17.87
N PRO A 38 10.06 -7.38 16.53
CA PRO A 38 9.80 -8.62 15.83
C PRO A 38 10.97 -9.63 15.98
N PRO A 39 10.67 -10.93 16.10
CA PRO A 39 11.71 -11.97 16.20
C PRO A 39 12.23 -12.46 14.84
N TYR A 40 11.71 -11.93 13.72
CA TYR A 40 12.03 -12.36 12.35
C TYR A 40 11.96 -11.17 11.37
N ASP A 41 12.50 -11.37 10.17
CA ASP A 41 12.43 -10.41 9.06
C ASP A 41 11.27 -10.74 8.13
N ALA A 42 10.60 -9.70 7.62
CA ALA A 42 9.72 -9.83 6.47
C ALA A 42 10.50 -10.29 5.24
N THR A 43 9.87 -11.01 4.33
CA THR A 43 10.53 -11.46 3.10
C THR A 43 11.05 -10.28 2.28
N VAL A 44 10.29 -9.19 2.20
CA VAL A 44 10.73 -7.94 1.57
C VAL A 44 11.98 -7.36 2.24
N THR A 45 12.01 -7.37 3.58
CA THR A 45 13.16 -6.87 4.36
C THR A 45 14.39 -7.71 4.09
N LYS A 46 14.25 -9.04 4.15
CA LYS A 46 15.34 -9.97 3.82
C LYS A 46 15.86 -9.73 2.39
N LYS A 47 14.98 -9.63 1.40
CA LYS A 47 15.37 -9.44 -0.01
C LYS A 47 16.15 -8.14 -0.25
N ILE A 48 15.74 -7.01 0.32
CA ILE A 48 16.49 -5.75 0.13
C ILE A 48 17.84 -5.79 0.84
N LEU A 49 17.93 -6.41 2.02
CA LEU A 49 19.20 -6.59 2.74
C LEU A 49 20.15 -7.54 2.00
N ASP A 50 19.62 -8.64 1.46
CA ASP A 50 20.37 -9.60 0.64
C ASP A 50 20.83 -8.98 -0.69
N ALA A 51 20.09 -8.01 -1.23
CA ALA A 51 20.49 -7.20 -2.38
C ALA A 51 21.52 -6.10 -2.05
N GLY A 52 21.90 -5.96 -0.77
CA GLY A 52 22.94 -5.03 -0.30
C GLY A 52 22.45 -3.65 0.12
N ALA A 53 21.14 -3.43 0.24
CA ALA A 53 20.58 -2.15 0.66
C ALA A 53 20.94 -1.81 2.11
N VAL A 54 21.03 -0.51 2.40
CA VAL A 54 21.16 0.02 3.75
C VAL A 54 19.81 0.57 4.19
N VAL A 55 19.14 -0.11 5.11
CA VAL A 55 17.87 0.38 5.67
C VAL A 55 18.17 1.51 6.64
N VAL A 56 17.83 2.75 6.26
CA VAL A 56 18.16 3.95 7.05
C VAL A 56 17.15 4.27 8.15
N GLY A 57 15.95 3.68 8.09
CA GLY A 57 14.95 3.85 9.13
C GLY A 57 13.58 3.29 8.76
N LYS A 58 12.70 3.26 9.78
CA LYS A 58 11.29 2.91 9.61
C LYS A 58 10.50 4.18 9.28
N ASN A 59 9.76 4.20 8.18
CA ASN A 59 8.98 5.36 7.76
C ASN A 59 7.60 5.36 8.43
N ASN A 60 7.18 6.56 8.86
CA ASN A 60 5.89 6.80 9.48
C ASN A 60 4.71 6.48 8.52
N MET A 61 3.54 6.22 9.09
CA MET A 61 2.34 5.77 8.36
C MET A 61 1.07 6.05 9.16
N ASP A 62 -0.08 6.05 8.49
CA ASP A 62 -1.37 5.95 9.19
C ASP A 62 -1.40 4.68 10.04
N GLU A 63 -2.07 4.78 11.19
CA GLU A 63 -2.17 3.69 12.15
C GLU A 63 -2.73 2.42 11.47
N PHE A 64 -1.98 1.32 11.52
CA PHE A 64 -2.31 0.04 10.86
C PHE A 64 -2.65 0.17 9.36
N ALA A 65 -2.04 1.13 8.66
CA ALA A 65 -2.25 1.44 7.26
C ALA A 65 -3.66 1.98 6.93
N MET A 66 -4.42 2.42 7.94
CA MET A 66 -5.81 2.85 7.81
C MET A 66 -5.91 4.38 7.76
N GLY A 67 -5.76 4.94 6.55
CA GLY A 67 -5.91 6.38 6.32
C GLY A 67 -5.31 6.80 4.98
N SER A 68 -5.46 8.08 4.67
CA SER A 68 -5.03 8.69 3.41
C SER A 68 -4.29 10.02 3.62
N SER A 69 -3.75 10.25 4.82
CA SER A 69 -3.04 11.49 5.17
C SER A 69 -1.85 11.33 6.12
N THR A 70 -1.67 10.16 6.74
CA THR A 70 -0.66 9.90 7.78
C THR A 70 -0.88 10.68 9.09
N GLU A 71 -2.01 11.37 9.23
CA GLU A 71 -2.35 12.13 10.44
C GLU A 71 -2.78 11.24 11.59
N SER A 72 -3.24 10.02 11.31
CA SER A 72 -3.67 9.07 12.34
C SER A 72 -2.51 8.42 13.10
N SER A 73 -1.25 8.64 12.67
CA SER A 73 -0.08 8.09 13.35
C SER A 73 -0.04 8.52 14.82
N TYR A 74 0.10 7.54 15.70
CA TYR A 74 0.28 7.77 17.14
C TYR A 74 1.51 8.63 17.46
N PHE A 75 2.55 8.56 16.62
CA PHE A 75 3.80 9.29 16.81
C PHE A 75 3.78 10.70 16.22
N GLY A 76 2.63 11.12 15.66
CA GLY A 76 2.42 12.43 15.08
C GLY A 76 2.42 12.43 13.55
N PRO A 77 1.84 13.48 12.94
CA PRO A 77 1.64 13.57 11.51
C PRO A 77 2.96 13.77 10.76
N THR A 78 3.09 13.11 9.60
CA THR A 78 4.10 13.50 8.60
C THR A 78 3.58 14.69 7.80
N LYS A 79 4.45 15.60 7.39
CA LYS A 79 4.12 16.77 6.56
C LYS A 79 4.61 16.59 5.13
N ASN A 80 3.94 17.23 4.17
CA ASN A 80 4.35 17.19 2.77
C ASN A 80 5.64 18.02 2.55
N PRO A 81 6.69 17.48 1.90
CA PRO A 81 7.92 18.22 1.63
C PRO A 81 7.76 19.44 0.70
N TRP A 82 6.72 19.47 -0.15
CA TRP A 82 6.46 20.59 -1.05
C TRP A 82 5.68 21.73 -0.38
N ASP A 83 4.90 21.43 0.66
CA ASP A 83 4.16 22.39 1.47
C ASP A 83 3.90 21.79 2.86
N THR A 84 4.64 22.26 3.86
CA THR A 84 4.54 21.73 5.22
C THR A 84 3.21 22.03 5.94
N GLY A 85 2.35 22.85 5.34
CA GLY A 85 0.96 23.04 5.75
C GLY A 85 -0.01 21.96 5.23
N ARG A 86 0.46 21.04 4.38
CA ARG A 86 -0.34 19.98 3.74
C ARG A 86 0.10 18.57 4.13
N VAL A 87 -0.80 17.63 3.86
CA VAL A 87 -0.58 16.20 4.11
C VAL A 87 0.27 15.56 2.99
N PRO A 88 1.12 14.58 3.31
CA PRO A 88 1.90 13.82 2.32
C PRO A 88 1.09 12.68 1.66
N GLY A 89 -0.20 12.58 1.98
CA GLY A 89 -1.04 11.43 1.65
C GLY A 89 -0.92 10.29 2.66
N GLY A 90 -1.56 9.16 2.38
CA GLY A 90 -1.53 7.99 3.24
C GLY A 90 -1.95 6.68 2.58
N SER A 91 -1.65 5.53 3.17
CA SER A 91 -1.01 5.38 4.47
C SER A 91 0.53 5.32 4.43
N SER A 92 1.16 5.35 3.26
CA SER A 92 2.63 5.38 3.13
C SER A 92 3.19 6.81 3.02
N GLY A 93 2.59 7.78 3.71
CA GLY A 93 3.01 9.18 3.61
C GLY A 93 4.42 9.44 4.09
N GLY A 94 4.90 8.74 5.14
CA GLY A 94 6.30 8.83 5.57
C GLY A 94 7.28 8.33 4.50
N SER A 95 6.93 7.26 3.78
CA SER A 95 7.76 6.70 2.70
C SER A 95 7.86 7.68 1.52
N ALA A 96 6.73 8.24 1.08
CA ALA A 96 6.69 9.22 0.01
C ALA A 96 7.40 10.53 0.38
N ALA A 97 7.13 11.05 1.58
CA ALA A 97 7.76 12.27 2.08
C ALA A 97 9.28 12.11 2.24
N ALA A 98 9.76 10.99 2.81
CA ALA A 98 11.20 10.74 2.95
C ALA A 98 11.91 10.64 1.60
N THR A 99 11.27 10.00 0.61
CA THR A 99 11.81 9.87 -0.75
C THR A 99 11.86 11.24 -1.45
N ALA A 100 10.76 12.01 -1.39
CA ALA A 100 10.68 13.34 -1.98
C ALA A 100 11.68 14.32 -1.35
N ALA A 101 11.81 14.28 -0.01
CA ALA A 101 12.76 15.11 0.75
C ALA A 101 14.22 14.62 0.67
N SER A 102 14.53 13.60 -0.14
CA SER A 102 15.89 13.05 -0.30
C SER A 102 16.52 12.50 0.99
N LEU A 103 15.70 12.05 1.94
CA LEU A 103 16.17 11.38 3.17
C LEU A 103 16.58 9.92 2.90
N CYS A 104 16.12 9.36 1.78
CA CYS A 104 16.54 8.08 1.21
C CYS A 104 16.49 8.15 -0.32
N LEU A 105 17.11 7.19 -1.01
CA LEU A 105 17.08 7.11 -2.49
C LEU A 105 15.83 6.41 -3.02
N GLY A 106 15.21 5.59 -2.17
CA GLY A 106 13.90 5.00 -2.40
C GLY A 106 13.33 4.48 -1.09
N SER A 107 12.07 4.07 -1.12
CA SER A 107 11.43 3.45 0.03
C SER A 107 10.50 2.33 -0.40
N ILE A 108 10.15 1.45 0.54
CA ILE A 108 9.12 0.44 0.34
C ILE A 108 7.89 0.81 1.16
N GLY A 109 6.76 0.98 0.47
CA GLY A 109 5.45 1.22 1.06
C GLY A 109 4.52 0.01 0.95
N THR A 110 3.27 0.19 1.38
CA THR A 110 2.18 -0.78 1.18
C THR A 110 0.94 -0.10 0.63
N ASP A 111 0.25 -0.78 -0.29
CA ASP A 111 -0.95 -0.28 -0.94
C ASP A 111 -2.08 -1.31 -0.82
N THR A 112 -3.15 -0.91 -0.14
CA THR A 112 -4.37 -1.71 0.03
C THR A 112 -5.54 -1.13 -0.78
N GLY A 113 -5.59 0.20 -0.89
CA GLY A 113 -6.65 0.93 -1.61
C GLY A 113 -6.16 2.22 -2.27
N GLY A 114 -4.85 2.34 -2.53
CA GLY A 114 -4.19 3.55 -3.00
C GLY A 114 -2.99 3.99 -2.17
N SER A 115 -2.63 3.24 -1.11
CA SER A 115 -1.70 3.70 -0.08
C SER A 115 -0.21 3.79 -0.48
N ILE A 116 0.16 3.43 -1.72
CA ILE A 116 1.45 3.81 -2.33
C ILE A 116 1.23 4.92 -3.35
N ARG A 117 0.24 4.74 -4.24
CA ARG A 117 0.01 5.62 -5.39
C ARG A 117 -0.45 7.02 -5.00
N GLN A 118 -1.35 7.13 -4.02
CA GLN A 118 -1.86 8.42 -3.56
C GLN A 118 -0.80 9.26 -2.83
N PRO A 119 0.00 8.71 -1.88
CA PRO A 119 1.13 9.45 -1.32
C PRO A 119 2.17 9.85 -2.36
N ALA A 120 2.43 8.97 -3.35
CA ALA A 120 3.37 9.26 -4.41
C ALA A 120 2.91 10.45 -5.27
N SER A 121 1.62 10.50 -5.63
CA SER A 121 1.00 11.64 -6.29
C SER A 121 1.11 12.92 -5.45
N PHE A 122 0.78 12.87 -4.16
CA PHE A 122 0.81 14.04 -3.28
C PHE A 122 2.23 14.58 -3.04
N CYS A 123 3.23 13.72 -3.05
CA CYS A 123 4.63 14.09 -2.83
C CYS A 123 5.44 14.23 -4.13
N GLY A 124 4.82 14.14 -5.32
CA GLY A 124 5.52 14.29 -6.59
C GLY A 124 6.64 13.27 -6.83
N VAL A 125 6.40 12.00 -6.48
CA VAL A 125 7.35 10.88 -6.66
C VAL A 125 6.68 9.72 -7.40
N VAL A 126 7.46 8.74 -7.84
CA VAL A 126 6.97 7.53 -8.50
C VAL A 126 6.60 6.49 -7.44
N GLY A 127 5.38 5.94 -7.51
CA GLY A 127 4.91 4.88 -6.61
C GLY A 127 4.25 3.75 -7.37
N MET A 128 4.76 2.53 -7.21
CA MET A 128 4.27 1.36 -7.92
C MET A 128 3.65 0.34 -6.95
N LYS A 129 2.37 0.01 -7.16
CA LYS A 129 1.76 -1.17 -6.56
C LYS A 129 1.79 -2.31 -7.59
N PRO A 130 2.59 -3.36 -7.40
CA PRO A 130 2.64 -4.46 -8.35
C PRO A 130 1.35 -5.29 -8.33
N THR A 131 1.26 -6.26 -9.24
CA THR A 131 0.21 -7.29 -9.25
C THR A 131 0.14 -7.99 -7.89
N TYR A 132 -1.07 -8.25 -7.39
CA TYR A 132 -1.25 -8.99 -6.14
C TYR A 132 -0.56 -10.36 -6.23
N GLY A 133 0.25 -10.68 -5.21
CA GLY A 133 1.05 -11.90 -5.16
C GLY A 133 2.40 -11.83 -5.87
N ARG A 134 2.78 -10.70 -6.50
CA ARG A 134 4.11 -10.50 -7.10
C ARG A 134 5.23 -10.37 -6.07
N VAL A 135 4.92 -9.71 -4.96
CA VAL A 135 5.80 -9.50 -3.80
C VAL A 135 5.17 -10.17 -2.60
N SER A 136 5.95 -10.93 -1.84
CA SER A 136 5.48 -11.63 -0.65
C SER A 136 4.91 -10.68 0.40
N ARG A 137 3.87 -11.16 1.08
CA ARG A 137 3.24 -10.50 2.22
C ARG A 137 3.74 -11.06 3.56
N PHE A 138 4.61 -12.06 3.57
CA PHE A 138 5.18 -12.61 4.80
C PHE A 138 5.98 -11.54 5.57
N GLY A 139 5.58 -11.30 6.81
CA GLY A 139 6.15 -10.25 7.68
C GLY A 139 5.73 -8.81 7.34
N MET A 140 4.82 -8.62 6.39
CA MET A 140 4.02 -7.39 6.30
C MET A 140 2.85 -7.53 7.27
N ILE A 141 2.75 -6.63 8.25
CA ILE A 141 1.63 -6.65 9.19
C ILE A 141 0.33 -6.38 8.42
N ALA A 142 -0.59 -7.34 8.44
CA ALA A 142 -1.78 -7.32 7.57
C ALA A 142 -2.80 -6.26 7.98
N PHE A 143 -3.35 -5.57 6.97
CA PHE A 143 -4.57 -4.78 7.06
C PHE A 143 -5.71 -5.55 6.40
N ALA A 144 -5.74 -5.63 5.06
CA ALA A 144 -6.71 -6.42 4.32
C ALA A 144 -5.96 -7.41 3.41
N SER A 145 -5.90 -8.66 3.87
CA SER A 145 -5.09 -9.74 3.30
C SER A 145 -5.27 -9.92 1.80
N SER A 146 -6.50 -9.77 1.27
CA SER A 146 -6.79 -9.96 -0.16
C SER A 146 -6.48 -8.75 -1.05
N LEU A 147 -5.99 -7.66 -0.46
CA LEU A 147 -5.77 -6.37 -1.11
C LEU A 147 -4.35 -5.83 -0.90
N ASP A 148 -3.75 -6.10 0.27
CA ASP A 148 -2.44 -5.59 0.65
C ASP A 148 -1.35 -6.04 -0.32
N GLN A 149 -0.57 -5.07 -0.80
CA GLN A 149 0.62 -5.37 -1.60
C GLN A 149 1.74 -4.38 -1.30
N ALA A 150 2.96 -4.90 -1.10
CA ALA A 150 4.17 -4.10 -0.97
C ALA A 150 4.62 -3.56 -2.34
N GLY A 151 5.24 -2.38 -2.36
CA GLY A 151 5.77 -1.81 -3.59
C GLY A 151 6.72 -0.63 -3.35
N PRO A 152 7.57 -0.30 -4.34
CA PRO A 152 8.55 0.77 -4.21
C PRO A 152 7.92 2.16 -4.38
N ILE A 153 8.54 3.13 -3.73
CA ILE A 153 8.36 4.57 -3.94
C ILE A 153 9.74 5.18 -4.19
N THR A 154 9.95 5.79 -5.35
CA THR A 154 11.25 6.29 -5.82
C THR A 154 11.10 7.63 -6.54
N LYS A 155 12.22 8.28 -6.89
CA LYS A 155 12.19 9.52 -7.67
C LYS A 155 12.04 9.30 -9.17
N THR A 156 12.48 8.15 -9.68
CA THR A 156 12.49 7.82 -11.10
C THR A 156 11.81 6.49 -11.38
N VAL A 157 11.31 6.30 -12.61
CA VAL A 157 10.72 5.04 -13.06
C VAL A 157 11.77 3.93 -13.12
N GLU A 158 13.01 4.25 -13.49
CA GLU A 158 14.14 3.31 -13.51
C GLU A 158 14.44 2.76 -12.10
N ASP A 159 14.55 3.62 -11.10
CA ASP A 159 14.78 3.19 -9.70
C ASP A 159 13.63 2.30 -9.21
N THR A 160 12.39 2.61 -9.60
CA THR A 160 11.22 1.79 -9.28
C THR A 160 11.38 0.38 -9.88
N ALA A 161 11.83 0.24 -11.12
CA ALA A 161 12.07 -1.04 -11.76
C ALA A 161 13.18 -1.84 -11.07
N ILE A 162 14.30 -1.18 -10.72
CA ILE A 162 15.43 -1.80 -10.01
C ILE A 162 15.00 -2.34 -8.64
N ILE A 163 14.30 -1.53 -7.84
CA ILE A 163 13.82 -1.96 -6.52
C ILE A 163 12.75 -3.05 -6.66
N LEU A 164 11.85 -2.93 -7.65
CA LEU A 164 10.82 -3.94 -7.88
C LEU A 164 11.42 -5.31 -8.24
N ASN A 165 12.48 -5.33 -9.05
CA ASN A 165 13.26 -6.55 -9.32
C ASN A 165 13.81 -7.17 -8.03
N ALA A 166 14.35 -6.35 -7.11
CA ALA A 166 14.93 -6.83 -5.87
C ALA A 166 13.89 -7.47 -4.92
N ILE A 167 12.67 -6.94 -4.85
CA ILE A 167 11.64 -7.42 -3.90
C ILE A 167 10.69 -8.47 -4.49
N SER A 168 10.56 -8.55 -5.80
CA SER A 168 9.63 -9.47 -6.49
C SER A 168 10.08 -10.93 -6.46
N GLY A 169 9.13 -11.84 -6.65
CA GLY A 169 9.39 -13.28 -6.83
C GLY A 169 8.83 -14.14 -5.71
N HIS A 170 8.62 -15.42 -6.04
CA HIS A 170 7.97 -16.41 -5.19
C HIS A 170 8.59 -16.51 -3.79
N ASP A 171 7.73 -16.76 -2.81
CA ASP A 171 8.09 -17.00 -1.42
C ASP A 171 7.28 -18.17 -0.86
N PRO A 172 7.91 -19.28 -0.43
CA PRO A 172 7.19 -20.42 0.14
C PRO A 172 6.49 -20.09 1.47
N MET A 173 6.85 -18.99 2.14
CA MET A 173 6.22 -18.54 3.39
C MET A 173 4.89 -17.80 3.16
N ASP A 174 4.56 -17.48 1.91
CA ASP A 174 3.31 -16.82 1.53
C ASP A 174 2.56 -17.63 0.48
N SER A 175 1.52 -18.34 0.90
CA SER A 175 0.68 -19.16 0.01
C SER A 175 -0.06 -18.36 -1.06
N THR A 176 -0.11 -17.03 -0.95
CA THR A 176 -0.71 -16.15 -1.97
C THR A 176 0.32 -15.58 -2.95
N CYS A 177 1.61 -15.81 -2.72
CA CYS A 177 2.66 -15.38 -3.60
C CYS A 177 2.70 -16.26 -4.85
N VAL A 178 2.48 -15.65 -6.00
CA VAL A 178 2.35 -16.38 -7.27
C VAL A 178 3.70 -17.01 -7.63
N ASN A 179 3.70 -18.32 -7.88
CA ASN A 179 4.88 -19.06 -8.28
C ASN A 179 5.19 -18.88 -9.78
N THR A 180 5.42 -17.64 -10.18
CA THR A 180 5.81 -17.27 -11.55
C THR A 180 7.05 -16.39 -11.47
N LYS A 181 8.08 -16.75 -12.25
CA LYS A 181 9.31 -15.96 -12.37
C LYS A 181 8.94 -14.50 -12.69
N ALA A 182 9.46 -13.57 -11.90
CA ALA A 182 9.31 -12.15 -12.21
C ALA A 182 10.14 -11.83 -13.47
N PRO A 183 9.60 -11.07 -14.44
CA PRO A 183 10.43 -10.53 -15.50
C PRO A 183 11.44 -9.54 -14.90
N ASP A 184 12.50 -9.27 -15.65
CA ASP A 184 13.36 -8.13 -15.34
C ASP A 184 12.66 -6.86 -15.85
N TYR A 185 12.17 -6.04 -14.92
CA TYR A 185 11.42 -4.82 -15.24
C TYR A 185 12.28 -3.74 -15.91
N THR A 186 13.60 -3.76 -15.73
CA THR A 186 14.50 -2.77 -16.32
C THR A 186 14.63 -2.95 -17.84
N LEU A 187 14.42 -4.17 -18.35
CA LEU A 187 14.48 -4.47 -19.78
C LEU A 187 13.30 -3.91 -20.57
N SER A 188 12.25 -3.43 -19.90
CA SER A 188 11.07 -2.82 -20.54
C SER A 188 11.09 -1.30 -20.52
N LEU A 189 12.16 -0.68 -20.02
CA LEU A 189 12.34 0.78 -20.08
C LEU A 189 12.67 1.20 -21.51
N ARG A 190 11.94 2.20 -22.01
CA ARG A 190 12.12 2.78 -23.35
C ARG A 190 11.65 4.24 -23.37
N ASP A 191 12.12 4.99 -24.36
CA ASP A 191 11.90 6.44 -24.47
C ASP A 191 10.58 6.82 -25.17
N ASP A 192 9.95 5.88 -25.90
CA ASP A 192 8.66 6.09 -26.55
C ASP A 192 7.65 5.00 -26.21
N ILE A 193 6.39 5.20 -26.60
CA ILE A 193 5.31 4.23 -26.40
C ILE A 193 4.58 3.88 -27.70
N LYS A 194 5.30 3.95 -28.83
CA LYS A 194 4.72 3.71 -30.15
C LYS A 194 4.01 2.37 -30.22
N GLY A 195 2.77 2.42 -30.72
CA GLY A 195 1.92 1.24 -30.93
C GLY A 195 1.32 0.65 -29.66
N VAL A 196 1.44 1.32 -28.51
CA VAL A 196 0.73 0.94 -27.28
C VAL A 196 -0.66 1.56 -27.28
N LYS A 197 -1.67 0.73 -27.07
CA LYS A 197 -3.05 1.18 -26.88
C LYS A 197 -3.28 1.56 -25.43
N VAL A 198 -3.57 2.83 -25.20
CA VAL A 198 -3.77 3.42 -23.88
C VAL A 198 -5.25 3.70 -23.68
N GLY A 199 -5.88 2.94 -22.79
CA GLY A 199 -7.27 3.12 -22.41
C GLY A 199 -7.46 4.29 -21.47
N VAL A 200 -8.37 5.20 -21.82
CA VAL A 200 -8.80 6.30 -20.95
C VAL A 200 -10.26 6.06 -20.54
N PRO A 201 -10.52 5.66 -19.28
CA PRO A 201 -11.88 5.45 -18.79
C PRO A 201 -12.63 6.76 -18.64
N LYS A 202 -13.81 6.86 -19.26
CA LYS A 202 -14.69 8.03 -19.05
C LYS A 202 -15.07 8.22 -17.58
N GLU A 203 -15.18 7.13 -16.81
CA GLU A 203 -15.54 7.15 -15.40
C GLU A 203 -14.46 7.74 -14.49
N TYR A 204 -13.24 7.99 -14.99
CA TYR A 204 -12.19 8.69 -14.23
C TYR A 204 -12.35 10.21 -14.27
N PHE A 205 -13.13 10.74 -15.22
CA PHE A 205 -13.43 12.17 -15.35
C PHE A 205 -14.83 12.45 -14.83
N ILE A 206 -14.93 12.69 -13.53
CA ILE A 206 -16.20 12.86 -12.82
C ILE A 206 -16.60 14.34 -12.68
N PRO A 207 -17.91 14.64 -12.56
CA PRO A 207 -18.35 15.94 -12.11
C PRO A 207 -17.74 16.30 -10.75
N GLY A 208 -17.15 17.50 -10.63
CA GLY A 208 -16.55 17.98 -9.38
C GLY A 208 -15.07 17.61 -9.19
N MET A 209 -14.42 17.02 -10.19
CA MET A 209 -12.95 16.92 -10.23
C MET A 209 -12.32 18.32 -10.17
N ASP A 210 -11.23 18.47 -9.42
CA ASP A 210 -10.50 19.73 -9.36
C ASP A 210 -9.91 20.06 -10.74
N ARG A 211 -10.09 21.32 -11.16
CA ARG A 211 -9.72 21.77 -12.51
C ARG A 211 -8.23 21.59 -12.79
N GLU A 212 -7.36 21.84 -11.80
CA GLU A 212 -5.91 21.71 -12.00
C GLU A 212 -5.53 20.25 -12.24
N VAL A 213 -6.19 19.31 -11.55
CA VAL A 213 -5.98 17.87 -11.74
C VAL A 213 -6.52 17.44 -13.10
N GLU A 214 -7.71 17.91 -13.50
CA GLU A 214 -8.31 17.58 -14.79
C GLU A 214 -7.42 18.07 -15.96
N GLU A 215 -6.96 19.33 -15.88
CA GLU A 215 -6.05 19.93 -16.86
C GLU A 215 -4.70 19.19 -16.91
N ALA A 216 -4.14 18.81 -15.76
CA ALA A 216 -2.89 18.04 -15.70
C ALA A 216 -3.05 16.64 -16.31
N SER A 217 -4.15 15.93 -16.02
CA SER A 217 -4.44 14.62 -16.61
C SER A 217 -4.61 14.71 -18.13
N LYS A 218 -5.33 15.72 -18.62
CA LYS A 218 -5.49 15.95 -20.07
C LYS A 218 -4.15 16.24 -20.76
N LYS A 219 -3.27 17.03 -20.13
CA LYS A 219 -1.91 17.26 -20.63
C LYS A 219 -1.08 15.98 -20.67
N ALA A 220 -1.20 15.11 -19.66
CA ALA A 220 -0.52 13.82 -19.64
C ALA A 220 -1.03 12.89 -20.76
N ILE A 221 -2.34 12.86 -21.03
CA ILE A 221 -2.93 12.10 -22.15
C ILE A 221 -2.39 12.62 -23.49
N ALA A 222 -2.34 13.93 -23.69
CA ALA A 222 -1.79 14.52 -24.92
C ALA A 222 -0.32 14.17 -25.11
N LEU A 223 0.49 14.20 -24.05
CA LEU A 223 1.89 13.80 -24.11
C LEU A 223 2.07 12.32 -24.46
N VAL A 224 1.18 11.44 -23.97
CA VAL A 224 1.16 10.02 -24.33
C VAL A 224 0.88 9.84 -25.84
N GLU A 225 -0.05 10.61 -26.39
CA GLU A 225 -0.33 10.62 -27.84
C GLU A 225 0.87 11.14 -28.65
N ASP A 226 1.51 12.23 -28.22
CA ASP A 226 2.72 12.80 -28.85
C ASP A 226 3.91 11.81 -28.85
N LEU A 227 4.01 10.96 -27.82
CA LEU A 227 5.00 9.89 -27.72
C LEU A 227 4.64 8.62 -28.53
N GLY A 228 3.54 8.67 -29.29
CA GLY A 228 3.11 7.61 -30.21
C GLY A 228 2.14 6.58 -29.62
N GLY A 229 1.58 6.85 -28.44
CA GLY A 229 0.52 6.03 -27.85
C GLY A 229 -0.80 6.20 -28.57
N GLU A 230 -1.52 5.10 -28.78
CA GLU A 230 -2.87 5.11 -29.36
C GLU A 230 -3.91 5.30 -28.24
N ILE A 231 -4.49 6.50 -28.13
CA ILE A 231 -5.51 6.78 -27.12
C ILE A 231 -6.84 6.13 -27.51
N VAL A 232 -7.37 5.30 -26.61
CA VAL A 232 -8.64 4.59 -26.80
C VAL A 232 -9.57 4.94 -25.64
N GLU A 233 -10.70 5.59 -25.92
CA GLU A 233 -11.73 5.76 -24.91
C GLU A 233 -12.32 4.39 -24.52
N ILE A 234 -12.36 4.11 -23.22
CA ILE A 234 -12.93 2.87 -22.66
C ILE A 234 -13.95 3.20 -21.57
N SER A 235 -14.63 2.17 -21.09
CA SER A 235 -15.63 2.29 -20.01
C SER A 235 -15.36 1.23 -18.95
N LEU A 236 -15.31 1.68 -17.70
CA LEU A 236 -15.23 0.88 -16.48
C LEU A 236 -16.47 1.18 -15.62
N PRO A 237 -17.65 0.69 -16.01
CA PRO A 237 -18.94 1.15 -15.48
C PRO A 237 -19.13 0.93 -13.97
N HIS A 238 -18.41 -0.03 -13.36
CA HIS A 238 -18.53 -0.30 -11.93
C HIS A 238 -17.54 0.52 -11.08
N THR A 239 -16.79 1.46 -11.66
CA THR A 239 -15.83 2.32 -10.95
C THR A 239 -16.47 3.09 -9.80
N GLU A 240 -17.70 3.58 -9.96
CA GLU A 240 -18.44 4.30 -8.91
C GLU A 240 -18.60 3.46 -7.62
N TYR A 241 -18.63 2.13 -7.75
CA TYR A 241 -18.80 1.21 -6.61
C TYR A 241 -17.47 0.80 -5.96
N ALA A 242 -16.32 1.20 -6.52
CA ALA A 242 -15.01 0.75 -6.04
C ALA A 242 -14.74 1.16 -4.60
N VAL A 243 -15.04 2.41 -4.25
CA VAL A 243 -14.81 2.95 -2.90
C VAL A 243 -15.70 2.23 -1.88
N VAL A 244 -17.00 2.12 -2.13
CA VAL A 244 -17.92 1.43 -1.20
C VAL A 244 -17.62 -0.05 -1.06
N THR A 245 -17.20 -0.71 -2.15
CA THR A 245 -16.79 -2.13 -2.13
C THR A 245 -15.54 -2.31 -1.26
N TYR A 246 -14.55 -1.43 -1.44
CA TYR A 246 -13.33 -1.41 -0.63
C TYR A 246 -13.63 -1.19 0.86
N TYR A 247 -14.51 -0.23 1.20
CA TYR A 247 -14.88 0.08 2.58
C TYR A 247 -15.77 -0.97 3.25
N ILE A 248 -16.19 -2.02 2.55
CA ILE A 248 -16.78 -3.22 3.16
C ILE A 248 -15.72 -4.30 3.30
N ILE A 249 -14.99 -4.61 2.23
CA ILE A 249 -14.02 -5.72 2.23
C ILE A 249 -12.87 -5.45 3.19
N ALA A 250 -12.23 -4.28 3.08
CA ALA A 250 -11.02 -4.00 3.85
C ALA A 250 -11.28 -3.92 5.36
N PRO A 251 -12.34 -3.25 5.85
CA PRO A 251 -12.70 -3.29 7.27
C PRO A 251 -13.10 -4.69 7.77
N SER A 252 -13.84 -5.48 6.98
CA SER A 252 -14.18 -6.86 7.33
C SER A 252 -12.93 -7.71 7.57
N GLU A 253 -11.99 -7.71 6.62
CA GLU A 253 -10.72 -8.43 6.78
C GLU A 253 -9.89 -7.88 7.94
N ALA A 254 -9.84 -6.56 8.10
CA ALA A 254 -9.13 -5.91 9.21
C ALA A 254 -9.68 -6.32 10.58
N SER A 255 -11.00 -6.42 10.73
CA SER A 255 -11.62 -6.82 11.99
C SER A 255 -11.16 -8.20 12.46
N SER A 256 -10.88 -9.11 11.52
CA SER A 256 -10.30 -10.43 11.77
C SER A 256 -8.78 -10.37 11.95
N ASN A 257 -8.06 -9.72 11.03
CA ASN A 257 -6.60 -9.62 11.05
C ASN A 257 -6.07 -8.99 12.35
N LEU A 258 -6.73 -7.92 12.83
CA LEU A 258 -6.37 -7.18 14.05
C LEU A 258 -6.92 -7.82 15.34
N ALA A 259 -7.71 -8.91 15.26
CA ALA A 259 -8.19 -9.60 16.45
C ALA A 259 -7.04 -10.18 17.32
N ARG A 260 -5.88 -10.46 16.69
CA ARG A 260 -4.68 -10.99 17.36
C ARG A 260 -4.03 -10.04 18.37
N TYR A 261 -4.33 -8.74 18.29
CA TYR A 261 -3.75 -7.72 19.17
C TYR A 261 -4.61 -7.61 20.43
N ASP A 262 -4.16 -8.30 21.45
CA ASP A 262 -4.84 -8.52 22.72
C ASP A 262 -3.98 -8.18 23.95
N GLY A 263 -2.69 -7.90 23.75
CA GLY A 263 -1.73 -7.65 24.81
C GLY A 263 -1.28 -8.91 25.56
N VAL A 264 -1.68 -10.11 25.13
CA VAL A 264 -1.31 -11.36 25.82
C VAL A 264 0.11 -11.78 25.45
N ARG A 265 0.40 -11.86 24.15
CA ARG A 265 1.69 -12.39 23.64
C ARG A 265 2.71 -11.28 23.37
N TYR A 266 2.25 -10.11 22.93
CA TYR A 266 3.09 -8.98 22.54
C TYR A 266 2.26 -7.70 22.43
N GLY A 267 2.93 -6.56 22.30
CA GLY A 267 2.31 -5.25 22.16
C GLY A 267 1.87 -4.65 23.50
N TYR A 268 1.05 -3.61 23.40
CA TYR A 268 0.48 -2.93 24.55
C TYR A 268 -0.44 -3.87 25.34
N ARG A 269 -0.37 -3.81 26.67
CA ARG A 269 -1.31 -4.43 27.59
C ARG A 269 -1.69 -3.40 28.64
N THR A 270 -2.98 -3.22 28.89
CA THR A 270 -3.43 -2.31 29.95
C THR A 270 -2.88 -2.78 31.30
N ALA A 271 -2.48 -1.84 32.15
CA ALA A 271 -2.15 -2.12 33.55
C ALA A 271 -3.41 -2.25 34.44
N ASN A 272 -4.56 -1.82 33.93
CA ASN A 272 -5.78 -1.59 34.71
C ASN A 272 -6.88 -2.61 34.41
N ALA A 273 -6.56 -3.91 34.46
CA ALA A 273 -7.53 -4.98 34.22
C ALA A 273 -7.81 -5.79 35.49
N GLU A 274 -9.09 -5.97 35.81
CA GLU A 274 -9.54 -6.81 36.93
C GLU A 274 -9.91 -8.21 36.47
N THR A 275 -10.44 -8.32 35.25
CA THR A 275 -10.79 -9.60 34.61
C THR A 275 -10.08 -9.77 33.28
N LEU A 276 -10.04 -11.01 32.78
CA LEU A 276 -9.54 -11.30 31.43
C LEU A 276 -10.33 -10.51 30.36
N ARG A 277 -11.65 -10.41 30.52
CA ARG A 277 -12.51 -9.65 29.61
C ARG A 277 -12.14 -8.18 29.59
N ASP A 278 -11.92 -7.58 30.76
CA ASP A 278 -11.49 -6.18 30.87
C ASP A 278 -10.12 -5.97 30.24
N MET A 279 -9.19 -6.91 30.43
CA MET A 279 -7.87 -6.84 29.82
C MET A 279 -7.99 -6.73 28.29
N TYR A 280 -8.79 -7.57 27.63
CA TYR A 280 -9.00 -7.48 26.18
C TYR A 280 -9.62 -6.14 25.77
N PHE A 281 -10.71 -5.73 26.43
CA PHE A 281 -11.44 -4.52 26.05
C PHE A 281 -10.63 -3.24 26.28
N LYS A 282 -10.04 -3.07 27.46
CA LYS A 282 -9.24 -1.90 27.80
C LYS A 282 -7.96 -1.83 26.97
N THR A 283 -7.24 -2.94 26.80
CA THR A 283 -6.03 -2.98 25.96
C THR A 283 -6.32 -2.50 24.54
N ARG A 284 -7.39 -3.01 23.92
CA ARG A 284 -7.77 -2.61 22.56
C ARG A 284 -8.32 -1.20 22.50
N ALA A 285 -9.10 -0.77 23.50
CA ALA A 285 -9.67 0.57 23.55
C ALA A 285 -8.58 1.66 23.72
N GLU A 286 -7.58 1.38 24.55
CA GLU A 286 -6.45 2.26 24.87
C GLU A 286 -5.32 2.19 23.85
N GLY A 287 -5.14 1.06 23.16
CA GLY A 287 -4.05 0.81 22.22
C GLY A 287 -4.36 1.19 20.77
N PHE A 288 -5.62 1.09 20.33
CA PHE A 288 -6.03 1.51 19.00
C PHE A 288 -6.61 2.93 18.96
N GLY A 289 -6.21 3.70 17.96
CA GLY A 289 -6.80 4.98 17.63
C GLY A 289 -8.21 4.88 17.04
N SER A 290 -8.81 6.05 16.78
CA SER A 290 -10.24 6.14 16.45
C SER A 290 -10.58 5.52 15.10
N GLU A 291 -9.73 5.71 14.07
CA GLU A 291 -9.96 5.17 12.73
C GLU A 291 -9.87 3.64 12.72
N VAL A 292 -8.87 3.07 13.40
CA VAL A 292 -8.72 1.62 13.52
C VAL A 292 -9.93 1.01 14.23
N LYS A 293 -10.39 1.62 15.34
CA LYS A 293 -11.60 1.17 16.04
C LYS A 293 -12.85 1.26 15.15
N ARG A 294 -13.03 2.35 14.38
CA ARG A 294 -14.15 2.47 13.43
C ARG A 294 -14.16 1.34 12.41
N ARG A 295 -13.01 1.02 11.81
CA ARG A 295 -12.92 -0.06 10.81
C ARG A 295 -13.15 -1.44 11.43
N ILE A 296 -12.64 -1.69 12.63
CA ILE A 296 -12.94 -2.94 13.36
C ILE A 296 -14.44 -3.08 13.60
N MET A 297 -15.11 -2.03 14.11
CA MET A 297 -16.56 -2.05 14.36
C MET A 297 -17.36 -2.31 13.08
N LEU A 298 -17.05 -1.59 12.00
CA LEU A 298 -17.71 -1.77 10.71
C LEU A 298 -17.50 -3.17 10.14
N GLY A 299 -16.27 -3.68 10.21
CA GLY A 299 -15.94 -5.01 9.72
C GLY A 299 -16.62 -6.13 10.51
N THR A 300 -16.64 -6.03 11.84
CA THR A 300 -17.35 -6.99 12.69
C THR A 300 -18.84 -6.98 12.41
N TYR A 301 -19.44 -5.80 12.15
CA TYR A 301 -20.83 -5.70 11.74
C TYR A 301 -21.08 -6.35 10.38
N ALA A 302 -20.26 -6.02 9.36
CA ALA A 302 -20.41 -6.55 8.01
C ALA A 302 -20.21 -8.08 7.91
N LEU A 303 -19.50 -8.68 8.88
CA LEU A 303 -19.31 -10.13 9.01
C LEU A 303 -20.31 -10.83 9.94
N SER A 304 -21.17 -10.08 10.64
CA SER A 304 -22.09 -10.65 11.61
C SER A 304 -23.23 -11.46 10.95
N ALA A 305 -23.73 -12.46 11.68
CA ALA A 305 -24.85 -13.27 11.23
C ALA A 305 -26.07 -12.40 10.91
N GLY A 306 -26.71 -12.63 9.76
CA GLY A 306 -27.82 -11.82 9.24
C GLY A 306 -27.39 -10.66 8.32
N TYR A 307 -26.15 -10.18 8.42
CA TYR A 307 -25.64 -9.07 7.61
C TYR A 307 -24.56 -9.51 6.60
N TYR A 308 -23.91 -10.65 6.83
CA TYR A 308 -22.84 -11.18 5.97
C TYR A 308 -23.20 -11.19 4.47
N ASP A 309 -24.36 -11.73 4.11
CA ASP A 309 -24.78 -11.86 2.71
C ASP A 309 -25.06 -10.50 2.06
N ALA A 310 -25.64 -9.58 2.82
CA ALA A 310 -26.04 -8.25 2.37
C ALA A 310 -24.85 -7.29 2.20
N TYR A 311 -23.80 -7.46 3.01
CA TYR A 311 -22.61 -6.60 2.98
C TYR A 311 -21.40 -7.32 2.39
N TYR A 312 -20.76 -8.22 3.13
CA TYR A 312 -19.47 -8.76 2.73
C TYR A 312 -19.55 -9.62 1.45
N LEU A 313 -20.51 -10.54 1.37
CA LEU A 313 -20.69 -11.35 0.16
C LEU A 313 -21.10 -10.48 -1.04
N LYS A 314 -21.97 -9.49 -0.83
CA LYS A 314 -22.37 -8.54 -1.88
C LYS A 314 -21.18 -7.74 -2.39
N ALA A 315 -20.35 -7.22 -1.51
CA ALA A 315 -19.13 -6.50 -1.88
C ALA A 315 -18.16 -7.39 -2.67
N GLN A 316 -17.99 -8.66 -2.27
CA GLN A 316 -17.19 -9.60 -3.06
C GLN A 316 -17.76 -9.84 -4.47
N LYS A 317 -19.08 -9.93 -4.63
CA LYS A 317 -19.72 -10.01 -5.95
C LYS A 317 -19.47 -8.75 -6.79
N VAL A 318 -19.56 -7.56 -6.19
CA VAL A 318 -19.26 -6.30 -6.88
C VAL A 318 -17.78 -6.21 -7.26
N ARG A 319 -16.86 -6.68 -6.41
CA ARG A 319 -15.43 -6.82 -6.75
C ARG A 319 -15.21 -7.65 -8.01
N THR A 320 -15.99 -8.73 -8.21
CA THR A 320 -15.95 -9.53 -9.44
C THR A 320 -16.39 -8.72 -10.66
N LEU A 321 -17.42 -7.86 -10.53
CA LEU A 321 -17.86 -6.97 -11.61
C LEU A 321 -16.80 -5.94 -11.96
N ILE A 322 -16.19 -5.31 -10.94
CA ILE A 322 -15.07 -4.38 -11.13
C ILE A 322 -13.91 -5.07 -11.86
N LYS A 323 -13.53 -6.29 -11.45
CA LYS A 323 -12.50 -7.06 -12.16
C LYS A 323 -12.91 -7.34 -13.62
N LYS A 324 -14.17 -7.71 -13.85
CA LYS A 324 -14.68 -7.99 -15.20
C LYS A 324 -14.55 -6.76 -16.11
N ASP A 325 -14.78 -5.56 -15.60
CA ASP A 325 -14.59 -4.32 -16.37
C ASP A 325 -13.15 -4.20 -16.89
N PHE A 326 -12.17 -4.44 -16.02
CA PHE A 326 -10.75 -4.47 -16.42
C PHE A 326 -10.46 -5.60 -17.41
N ASP A 327 -10.97 -6.82 -17.16
CA ASP A 327 -10.78 -7.96 -18.07
C ASP A 327 -11.34 -7.67 -19.48
N ASP A 328 -12.47 -6.96 -19.58
CA ASP A 328 -13.06 -6.57 -20.85
C ASP A 328 -12.34 -5.39 -21.52
N ALA A 329 -11.86 -4.42 -20.72
CA ALA A 329 -11.05 -3.31 -21.22
C ALA A 329 -9.72 -3.78 -21.79
N PHE A 330 -8.99 -4.67 -21.11
CA PHE A 330 -7.69 -5.19 -21.56
C PHE A 330 -7.77 -6.09 -22.82
N LYS A 331 -8.96 -6.42 -23.31
CA LYS A 331 -9.13 -7.00 -24.67
C LYS A 331 -8.92 -5.97 -25.77
N LYS A 332 -8.99 -4.67 -25.45
CA LYS A 332 -8.96 -3.55 -26.39
C LYS A 332 -7.70 -2.70 -26.25
N VAL A 333 -7.12 -2.65 -25.06
CA VAL A 333 -5.99 -1.77 -24.70
C VAL A 333 -4.91 -2.55 -23.95
N ASP A 334 -3.67 -2.06 -24.01
CA ASP A 334 -2.52 -2.67 -23.35
C ASP A 334 -2.35 -2.14 -21.92
N VAL A 335 -2.67 -0.87 -21.71
CA VAL A 335 -2.61 -0.18 -20.41
C VAL A 335 -3.80 0.74 -20.23
N ILE A 336 -4.09 1.11 -18.98
CA ILE A 336 -5.16 2.07 -18.63
C ILE A 336 -4.52 3.21 -17.86
N MET A 337 -4.84 4.45 -18.24
CA MET A 337 -4.43 5.67 -17.55
C MET A 337 -5.63 6.44 -17.02
#